data_AF-A0AAW8CU26-F1
#
_entry.id   AF-A0AAW8CU26-F1
#
_cell.length_a   1.000
_cell.length_b   1.000
_cell.length_c   1.000
_cell.angle_alpha   90.00
_cell.angle_beta   90.00
_cell.angle_gamma   90.00
#
_symmetry.space_group_name_H-M   'P 1'
#
loop_
_entity.id
_entity.type
_entity.pdbx_description
1 polymer ?
#
loop_
_entity_poly.entity_id
_entity_poly.type
_entity_poly.pdbx_seq_one_letter_code
_entity_poly.pdbx_strand_id
1 'polypeptide(L)'
;MDERGKDEGAVAPQKESGKTLLNWRNIRDFAIVLGLLVCAWKVARADFNINFSEFSFTDLLAMILALFSVWLSVMFYFKADEASSKFYDNSYRFTRDMSVVLGRIEAGFGERLRHLDEGYSHFRNEIGRLTGAGALVKQEELVVEEKRAELREIVESLAAEPTPNAPDKDELLAKLRRTNGELAAAQEELGRLRAAAAAEGKEQTMRVPDRARSLLKSFAQKIRNMDSEVNKGTFTSTDLQGFFRVHGLRMLSPRTRDYLVEVGLIETPQGPLTELGMAALANAIFSADPSY
;
A
#
# COMPACT_ATOMS: atom_id res chain seq x y z
N MET A 1 69.43 0.32 -40.59
CA MET A 1 69.80 -1.11 -40.55
C MET A 1 68.50 -1.87 -40.41
N ASP A 2 67.80 -2.07 -41.52
CA ASP A 2 68.00 -3.19 -42.47
C ASP A 2 67.45 -4.48 -41.86
N GLU A 3 66.62 -5.30 -42.51
CA GLU A 3 65.93 -5.24 -43.78
C GLU A 3 64.77 -6.25 -43.69
N ARG A 4 63.73 -5.97 -44.48
CA ARG A 4 62.82 -6.87 -45.20
C ARG A 4 62.82 -8.37 -44.83
N GLY A 5 61.61 -8.84 -44.50
CA GLY A 5 60.90 -9.75 -45.39
C GLY A 5 60.88 -11.23 -44.99
N LYS A 6 59.69 -11.71 -44.63
CA LYS A 6 59.03 -12.80 -45.37
C LYS A 6 57.59 -12.97 -44.92
N ASP A 7 56.69 -12.61 -45.83
CA ASP A 7 55.33 -13.11 -45.96
C ASP A 7 55.32 -14.65 -46.00
N GLU A 8 54.46 -15.29 -45.21
CA GLU A 8 53.65 -16.44 -45.65
C GLU A 8 52.33 -16.43 -44.86
N GLY A 9 51.36 -15.69 -45.38
CA GLY A 9 49.96 -15.79 -44.98
C GLY A 9 49.39 -17.12 -45.47
N ALA A 10 49.17 -18.06 -44.56
CA ALA A 10 48.39 -19.26 -44.81
C ALA A 10 46.90 -18.89 -44.94
N VAL A 11 46.49 -18.51 -46.14
CA VAL A 11 45.09 -18.39 -46.54
C VAL A 11 44.50 -19.79 -46.60
N ALA A 12 43.73 -20.17 -45.58
CA ALA A 12 42.89 -21.35 -45.64
C ALA A 12 41.88 -21.19 -46.80
N PRO A 13 41.67 -22.21 -47.65
CA PRO A 13 40.65 -22.12 -48.68
C PRO A 13 39.28 -22.15 -48.00
N GLN A 14 38.57 -21.00 -48.05
CA GLN A 14 37.14 -20.97 -47.80
C GLN A 14 36.47 -21.85 -48.86
N LYS A 15 35.99 -23.00 -48.40
CA LYS A 15 35.16 -23.93 -49.16
C LYS A 15 34.02 -23.15 -49.80
N GLU A 16 33.98 -23.16 -51.12
CA GLU A 16 32.89 -22.58 -51.90
C GLU A 16 31.54 -23.05 -51.35
N SER A 17 30.71 -22.06 -51.01
CA SER A 17 29.30 -22.23 -50.71
C SER A 17 28.62 -22.84 -51.94
N GLY A 18 28.57 -24.16 -51.98
CA GLY A 18 27.82 -24.93 -52.95
C GLY A 18 26.36 -24.50 -52.93
N LYS A 19 26.00 -23.65 -53.90
CA LYS A 19 24.67 -23.45 -54.48
C LYS A 19 23.52 -24.00 -53.62
N THR A 20 23.08 -23.22 -52.65
CA THR A 20 21.79 -23.40 -51.95
C THR A 20 20.63 -23.00 -52.89
N LEU A 21 20.59 -23.57 -54.09
CA LEU A 21 19.52 -23.36 -55.07
C LEU A 21 18.28 -24.20 -54.77
N LEU A 22 18.35 -25.10 -53.78
CA LEU A 22 17.27 -25.96 -53.33
C LEU A 22 16.82 -25.64 -51.89
N ASN A 23 16.55 -24.36 -51.62
CA ASN A 23 15.71 -24.01 -50.48
C ASN A 23 14.26 -24.40 -50.83
N TRP A 24 13.56 -25.12 -49.95
CA TRP A 24 12.15 -25.53 -50.15
C TRP A 24 11.23 -24.37 -50.57
N ARG A 25 11.54 -23.16 -50.11
CA ARG A 25 10.87 -21.90 -50.52
C ARG A 25 11.05 -21.59 -52.01
N ASN A 26 12.25 -21.78 -52.55
CA ASN A 26 12.54 -21.53 -53.97
C ASN A 26 11.90 -22.60 -54.88
N ILE A 27 11.79 -23.85 -54.42
CA ILE A 27 11.10 -24.93 -55.16
C ILE A 27 9.61 -24.60 -55.27
N ARG A 28 8.98 -24.17 -54.16
CA ARG A 28 7.58 -23.73 -54.16
C ARG A 28 7.36 -22.56 -55.11
N ASP A 29 8.21 -21.54 -55.03
CA ASP A 29 8.06 -20.34 -55.84
C ASP A 29 8.31 -20.64 -57.34
N PHE A 30 9.26 -21.54 -57.67
CA PHE A 30 9.45 -22.03 -59.04
C PHE A 30 8.26 -22.84 -59.55
N ALA A 31 7.66 -23.69 -58.72
CA ALA A 31 6.47 -24.46 -59.09
C ALA A 31 5.25 -23.56 -59.36
N ILE A 32 5.08 -22.48 -58.59
CA ILE A 32 4.03 -21.48 -58.81
C ILE A 32 4.24 -20.75 -60.13
N VAL A 33 5.47 -20.29 -60.41
CA VAL A 33 5.81 -19.59 -61.66
C VAL A 33 5.63 -20.52 -62.87
N LEU A 34 6.09 -21.77 -62.78
CA LEU A 34 5.93 -22.76 -63.83
C LEU A 34 4.44 -23.07 -64.08
N GLY A 35 3.64 -23.20 -63.02
CA GLY A 35 2.20 -23.40 -63.11
C GLY A 35 1.50 -22.23 -63.80
N LEU A 36 1.85 -20.99 -63.44
CA LEU A 36 1.35 -19.77 -64.10
C LEU A 36 1.72 -19.74 -65.58
N LEU A 37 2.95 -20.13 -65.93
CA LEU A 37 3.44 -20.14 -67.31
C LEU A 37 2.72 -21.19 -68.17
N VAL A 38 2.49 -22.38 -67.62
CA VAL A 38 1.70 -23.44 -68.27
C VAL A 38 0.24 -23.00 -68.45
N CYS A 39 -0.37 -22.40 -67.43
CA CYS A 39 -1.72 -21.85 -67.54
C CYS A 39 -1.81 -20.75 -68.60
N ALA A 40 -0.87 -19.80 -68.60
CA ALA A 40 -0.82 -18.73 -69.60
C ALA A 40 -0.63 -19.28 -71.01
N TRP A 41 0.24 -20.28 -71.19
CA TRP A 41 0.44 -20.94 -72.48
C TRP A 41 -0.82 -21.68 -72.95
N LYS A 42 -1.49 -22.40 -72.04
CA LYS A 42 -2.75 -23.10 -72.34
C LYS A 42 -3.86 -22.13 -72.75
N VAL A 43 -3.97 -20.99 -72.07
CA VAL A 43 -4.90 -19.91 -72.42
C VAL A 43 -4.55 -19.29 -73.77
N ALA A 44 -3.27 -19.04 -74.05
CA ALA A 44 -2.83 -18.45 -75.32
C ALA A 44 -3.05 -19.35 -76.55
N ARG A 45 -3.09 -20.68 -76.34
CA ARG A 45 -3.43 -21.66 -77.39
C ARG A 45 -4.90 -22.08 -77.40
N ALA A 46 -5.72 -21.56 -76.50
CA ALA A 46 -7.14 -21.84 -76.52
C ALA A 46 -7.78 -21.05 -77.69
N ASP A 47 -8.36 -21.78 -78.64
CA ASP A 47 -9.18 -21.19 -79.70
C ASP A 47 -10.49 -20.68 -79.07
N PHE A 48 -10.50 -19.41 -78.67
CA PHE A 48 -11.70 -18.74 -78.13
C PHE A 48 -12.70 -18.45 -79.25
N ASN A 49 -13.45 -19.47 -79.66
CA ASN A 49 -14.63 -19.27 -80.50
C ASN A 49 -15.81 -18.85 -79.62
N ILE A 50 -15.91 -17.55 -79.33
CA ILE A 50 -17.00 -17.00 -78.52
C ILE A 50 -18.25 -16.90 -79.39
N ASN A 51 -19.06 -17.96 -79.39
CA ASN A 51 -20.38 -17.95 -80.00
C ASN A 51 -21.38 -17.23 -79.08
N PHE A 52 -21.61 -15.94 -79.33
CA PHE A 52 -22.61 -15.13 -78.62
C PHE A 52 -24.06 -15.57 -78.85
N SER A 53 -24.30 -16.57 -79.70
CA SER A 53 -25.63 -17.09 -79.98
C SER A 53 -26.20 -17.97 -78.86
N GLU A 54 -25.35 -18.47 -77.94
CA GLU A 54 -25.78 -19.22 -76.75
C GLU A 54 -25.89 -18.33 -75.49
N PHE A 55 -25.57 -17.03 -75.61
CA PHE A 55 -25.56 -16.12 -74.48
C PHE A 55 -26.98 -15.64 -74.16
N SER A 56 -27.54 -16.12 -73.05
CA SER A 56 -28.88 -15.75 -72.63
C SER A 56 -28.88 -14.42 -71.87
N PHE A 57 -30.03 -13.73 -71.85
CA PHE A 57 -30.20 -12.52 -71.03
C PHE A 57 -29.97 -12.80 -69.54
N THR A 58 -30.28 -14.02 -69.08
CA THR A 58 -30.01 -14.47 -67.72
C THR A 58 -28.52 -14.50 -67.41
N ASP A 59 -27.67 -14.87 -68.37
CA ASP A 59 -26.22 -14.88 -68.21
C ASP A 59 -25.65 -13.47 -68.12
N LEU A 60 -26.19 -12.52 -68.89
CA LEU A 60 -25.86 -11.09 -68.78
C LEU A 60 -26.23 -10.55 -67.40
N LEU A 61 -27.44 -10.87 -66.91
CA LEU A 61 -27.89 -10.42 -65.60
C LEU A 61 -27.02 -11.00 -64.48
N ALA A 62 -26.67 -12.28 -64.56
CA ALA A 62 -25.78 -12.94 -63.61
C ALA A 62 -24.37 -12.31 -63.63
N MET A 63 -23.83 -11.99 -64.81
CA MET A 63 -22.55 -11.31 -64.94
C MET A 63 -22.57 -9.90 -64.32
N ILE A 64 -23.62 -9.12 -64.56
CA ILE A 64 -23.79 -7.79 -63.96
C ILE A 64 -23.91 -7.91 -62.44
N LEU A 65 -24.69 -8.87 -61.94
CA LEU A 65 -24.86 -9.11 -60.51
C LEU A 65 -23.55 -9.54 -59.85
N ALA A 66 -22.76 -10.39 -60.52
CA ALA A 66 -21.44 -10.79 -60.06
C ALA A 66 -20.48 -9.59 -59.99
N LEU A 67 -20.45 -8.74 -61.02
CA LEU A 67 -19.63 -7.52 -61.02
C LEU A 67 -20.06 -6.55 -59.91
N PHE A 68 -21.36 -6.40 -59.66
CA PHE A 68 -21.88 -5.56 -58.58
C PHE A 68 -21.51 -6.12 -57.20
N SER A 69 -21.53 -7.45 -57.03
CA SER A 69 -21.11 -8.10 -55.79
C SER A 69 -19.62 -7.89 -55.51
N VAL A 70 -18.76 -8.05 -56.52
CA VAL A 70 -17.32 -7.76 -56.40
C VAL A 70 -17.09 -6.29 -56.06
N TRP A 71 -17.79 -5.38 -56.75
CA TRP A 71 -17.68 -3.95 -56.49
C TRP A 71 -18.10 -3.58 -55.06
N LEU A 72 -19.23 -4.10 -54.57
CA LEU A 72 -19.68 -3.90 -53.19
C LEU A 72 -18.70 -4.46 -52.18
N SER A 73 -18.09 -5.61 -52.45
CA SER A 73 -17.08 -6.20 -51.56
C SER A 73 -15.88 -5.27 -51.41
N VAL A 74 -15.37 -4.71 -52.51
CA VAL A 74 -14.28 -3.72 -52.49
C VAL A 74 -14.68 -2.46 -51.75
N MET A 75 -15.90 -1.95 -51.96
CA MET A 75 -16.42 -0.77 -51.27
C MET A 75 -16.52 -1.00 -49.75
N PHE A 76 -17.03 -2.17 -49.33
CA PHE A 76 -17.07 -2.55 -47.93
C PHE A 76 -15.69 -2.74 -47.31
N TYR A 77 -14.73 -3.27 -48.07
CA TYR A 77 -13.35 -3.38 -47.62
C TYR A 77 -12.75 -2.01 -47.29
N PHE A 78 -12.83 -1.05 -48.20
CA PHE A 78 -12.29 0.30 -47.95
C PHE A 78 -13.00 0.99 -46.80
N LYS A 79 -14.32 0.85 -46.69
CA LYS A 79 -15.08 1.46 -45.60
C LYS A 79 -14.77 0.83 -44.24
N ALA A 80 -14.58 -0.50 -44.22
CA ALA A 80 -14.16 -1.20 -43.01
C ALA A 80 -12.74 -0.79 -42.61
N ASP A 81 -11.81 -0.69 -43.55
CA ASP A 81 -10.43 -0.27 -43.30
C ASP A 81 -10.36 1.17 -42.74
N GLU A 82 -11.07 2.13 -43.34
CA GLU A 82 -11.17 3.49 -42.82
C GLU A 82 -11.80 3.54 -41.42
N ALA A 83 -12.85 2.76 -41.18
CA ALA A 83 -13.53 2.69 -39.89
C ALA A 83 -12.64 2.07 -38.81
N SER A 84 -11.96 0.97 -39.13
CA SER A 84 -11.01 0.29 -38.25
C SER A 84 -9.82 1.20 -37.93
N SER A 85 -9.22 1.87 -38.93
CA SER A 85 -8.12 2.79 -38.70
C SER A 85 -8.52 3.95 -37.78
N LYS A 86 -9.70 4.55 -37.98
CA LYS A 86 -10.22 5.60 -37.10
C LYS A 86 -10.52 5.08 -35.70
N PHE A 87 -11.07 3.88 -35.59
CA PHE A 87 -11.32 3.24 -34.31
C PHE A 87 -10.01 3.03 -33.53
N TYR A 88 -8.96 2.50 -34.18
CA TYR A 88 -7.67 2.29 -33.53
C TYR A 88 -6.99 3.59 -33.10
N ASP A 89 -7.00 4.65 -33.92
CA ASP A 89 -6.45 5.95 -33.51
C ASP A 89 -7.22 6.52 -32.31
N ASN A 90 -8.55 6.44 -32.35
CA ASN A 90 -9.37 6.92 -31.25
C ASN A 90 -9.20 6.09 -29.97
N SER A 91 -9.14 4.77 -30.08
CA SER A 91 -8.87 3.88 -28.94
C SER A 91 -7.50 4.17 -28.33
N TYR A 92 -6.46 4.32 -29.16
CA TYR A 92 -5.12 4.65 -28.68
C TYR A 92 -5.09 6.00 -27.98
N ARG A 93 -5.67 7.04 -28.59
CA ARG A 93 -5.79 8.38 -27.98
C ARG A 93 -6.57 8.32 -26.67
N PHE A 94 -7.70 7.61 -26.64
CA PHE A 94 -8.51 7.44 -25.44
C PHE A 94 -7.72 6.77 -24.31
N THR A 95 -7.04 5.65 -24.58
CA THR A 95 -6.22 4.96 -23.58
C THR A 95 -5.07 5.82 -23.09
N ARG A 96 -4.38 6.54 -24.00
CA ARG A 96 -3.30 7.46 -23.64
C ARG A 96 -3.83 8.59 -22.74
N ASP A 97 -4.93 9.22 -23.13
CA ASP A 97 -5.50 10.35 -22.40
C ASP A 97 -6.01 9.89 -21.02
N MET A 98 -6.62 8.70 -20.93
CA MET A 98 -6.94 8.04 -19.66
C MET A 98 -5.70 7.77 -18.79
N SER A 99 -4.60 7.32 -19.40
CA SER A 99 -3.33 7.07 -18.68
C SER A 99 -2.72 8.38 -18.16
N VAL A 100 -2.81 9.47 -18.93
CA VAL A 100 -2.39 10.81 -18.49
C VAL A 100 -3.26 11.31 -17.35
N VAL A 101 -4.59 11.15 -17.44
CA VAL A 101 -5.51 11.51 -16.36
C VAL A 101 -5.20 10.70 -15.11
N LEU A 102 -4.99 9.39 -15.23
CA LEU A 102 -4.63 8.52 -14.11
C LEU A 102 -3.31 8.95 -13.47
N GLY A 103 -2.28 9.27 -14.26
CA GLY A 103 -1.01 9.78 -13.74
C GLY A 103 -1.14 11.14 -13.03
N ARG A 104 -2.01 12.03 -13.52
CA ARG A 104 -2.31 13.31 -12.82
C ARG A 104 -3.10 13.08 -11.53
N ILE A 105 -3.99 12.10 -11.52
CA ILE A 105 -4.73 11.69 -10.33
C ILE A 105 -3.79 11.05 -9.31
N GLU A 106 -2.87 10.19 -9.73
CA GLU A 106 -1.83 9.58 -8.87
C GLU A 106 -0.93 10.66 -8.26
N ALA A 107 -0.46 11.62 -9.06
CA ALA A 107 0.30 12.76 -8.55
C ALA A 107 -0.52 13.63 -7.60
N GLY A 108 -1.81 13.84 -7.90
CA GLY A 108 -2.74 14.59 -7.05
C GLY A 108 -3.03 13.89 -5.73
N PHE A 109 -3.17 12.56 -5.73
CA PHE A 109 -3.32 11.76 -4.52
C PHE A 109 -2.02 11.69 -3.73
N GLY A 110 -0.87 11.58 -4.39
CA GLY A 110 0.44 11.60 -3.75
C GLY A 110 0.66 12.89 -2.96
N GLU A 111 0.38 14.05 -3.57
CA GLU A 111 0.51 15.34 -2.87
C GLU A 111 -0.52 15.49 -1.75
N ARG A 112 -1.75 14.98 -1.95
CA ARG A 112 -2.78 15.01 -0.91
C ARG A 112 -2.49 14.09 0.27
N LEU A 113 -1.94 12.92 0.02
CA LEU A 113 -1.50 11.99 1.05
C LEU A 113 -0.29 12.54 1.81
N ARG A 114 0.65 13.18 1.12
CA ARG A 114 1.78 13.88 1.75
C ARG A 114 1.31 14.97 2.70
N HIS A 115 0.34 15.80 2.29
CA HIS A 115 -0.22 16.81 3.19
C HIS A 115 -1.01 16.21 4.36
N LEU A 116 -1.65 15.04 4.17
CA LEU A 116 -2.40 14.36 5.22
C LEU A 116 -1.45 13.77 6.26
N ASP A 117 -0.35 13.18 5.82
CA ASP A 117 0.71 12.66 6.71
C ASP A 117 1.40 13.79 7.48
N GLU A 118 1.72 14.90 6.81
CA GLU A 118 2.23 16.11 7.47
C GLU A 118 1.24 16.68 8.49
N GLY A 119 -0.04 16.82 8.11
CA GLY A 119 -1.10 17.27 9.02
C GLY A 119 -1.31 16.33 10.21
N TYR A 120 -1.23 15.02 9.99
CA TYR A 120 -1.32 14.01 11.03
C TYR A 120 -0.14 14.07 11.99
N SER A 121 1.10 14.24 11.49
CA SER A 121 2.29 14.38 12.34
C SER A 121 2.25 15.66 13.19
N HIS A 122 1.76 16.77 12.64
CA HIS A 122 1.53 18.01 13.38
C HIS A 122 0.47 17.84 14.48
N PHE A 123 -0.65 17.20 14.13
CA PHE A 123 -1.71 16.91 15.09
C PHE A 123 -1.23 15.96 16.21
N ARG A 124 -0.47 14.93 15.85
CA ARG A 124 0.15 13.98 16.78
C ARG A 124 1.11 14.70 17.74
N ASN A 125 1.94 15.61 17.25
CA ASN A 125 2.85 16.39 18.08
C ASN A 125 2.08 17.36 19.02
N GLU A 126 1.02 18.00 18.54
CA GLU A 126 0.21 18.91 19.37
C GLU A 126 -0.56 18.13 20.45
N ILE A 127 -1.13 16.96 20.11
CA ILE A 127 -1.75 16.05 21.07
C ILE A 127 -0.74 15.55 22.10
N GLY A 128 0.46 15.14 21.65
CA GLY A 128 1.52 14.69 22.53
C GLY A 128 1.90 15.74 23.57
N ARG A 129 1.92 17.01 23.16
CA ARG A 129 2.21 18.14 24.04
C ARG A 129 1.07 18.46 25.02
N LEU A 130 -0.19 18.19 24.64
CA LEU A 130 -1.38 18.47 25.46
C LEU A 130 -1.76 17.34 26.42
N THR A 131 -1.46 16.08 26.07
CA THR A 131 -1.95 14.88 26.80
C THR A 131 -0.85 14.01 27.38
N GLY A 132 0.43 14.39 27.17
CA GLY A 132 1.61 13.66 27.60
C GLY A 132 1.88 12.39 26.78
N ALA A 133 3.11 11.87 26.86
CA ALA A 133 3.54 10.73 26.04
C ALA A 133 2.67 9.45 26.22
N GLY A 134 1.92 9.33 27.32
CA GLY A 134 1.02 8.20 27.59
C GLY A 134 -0.16 8.08 26.62
N ALA A 135 -0.72 9.20 26.13
CA ALA A 135 -1.83 9.16 25.17
C ALA A 135 -1.36 8.76 23.76
N LEU A 136 -0.16 9.21 23.37
CA LEU A 136 0.49 8.82 22.12
C LEU A 136 0.81 7.33 22.07
N VAL A 137 1.26 6.76 23.20
CA VAL A 137 1.50 5.31 23.31
C VAL A 137 0.21 4.52 23.10
N LYS A 138 -0.92 4.94 23.71
CA LYS A 138 -2.22 4.28 23.52
C LYS A 138 -2.72 4.37 22.09
N GLN A 139 -2.51 5.52 21.43
CA GLN A 139 -2.91 5.68 20.04
C GLN A 139 -2.07 4.80 19.10
N GLU A 140 -0.76 4.70 19.33
CA GLU A 140 0.11 3.84 18.53
C GLU A 140 -0.13 2.36 18.78
N GLU A 141 -0.52 1.97 19.99
CA GLU A 141 -0.97 0.60 20.29
C GLU A 141 -2.19 0.20 19.47
N LEU A 142 -3.15 1.10 19.25
CA LEU A 142 -4.32 0.84 18.41
C LEU A 142 -3.94 0.64 16.94
N VAL A 143 -3.05 1.49 16.41
CA VAL A 143 -2.56 1.38 15.03
C VAL A 143 -1.78 0.07 14.81
N VAL A 144 -0.96 -0.33 15.79
CA VAL A 144 -0.22 -1.60 15.72
C VAL A 144 -1.17 -2.80 15.78
N GLU A 145 -2.23 -2.76 16.59
CA GLU A 145 -3.22 -3.84 16.64
C GLU A 145 -4.06 -3.94 15.36
N GLU A 146 -4.43 -2.82 14.74
CA GLU A 146 -5.12 -2.80 13.45
C GLU A 146 -4.24 -3.43 12.35
N LYS A 147 -2.97 -3.01 12.22
CA LYS A 147 -2.03 -3.59 11.24
C LYS A 147 -1.74 -5.07 11.50
N ARG A 148 -1.80 -5.52 12.76
CA ARG A 148 -1.71 -6.95 13.11
C ARG A 148 -2.94 -7.73 12.68
N ALA A 149 -4.13 -7.14 12.78
CA ALA A 149 -5.36 -7.76 12.34
C ALA A 149 -5.37 -7.93 10.80
N GLU A 150 -4.98 -6.89 10.06
CA GLU A 150 -4.84 -6.96 8.60
C GLU A 150 -3.82 -8.02 8.17
N LEU A 151 -2.67 -8.11 8.85
CA LEU A 151 -1.68 -9.13 8.56
C LEU A 151 -2.24 -10.55 8.77
N ARG A 152 -3.03 -10.77 9.82
CA ARG A 152 -3.68 -12.07 10.06
C ARG A 152 -4.69 -12.41 8.98
N GLU A 153 -5.48 -11.46 8.54
CA GLU A 153 -6.44 -11.65 7.44
C GLU A 153 -5.73 -12.02 6.13
N ILE A 154 -4.61 -11.36 5.81
CA ILE A 154 -3.80 -11.69 4.62
C ILE A 154 -3.16 -13.09 4.74
N VAL A 155 -2.69 -13.47 5.93
CA VAL A 155 -2.14 -14.82 6.16
C VAL A 155 -3.23 -15.89 6.07
N GLU A 156 -4.43 -15.60 6.57
CA GLU A 156 -5.57 -16.49 6.52
C GLU A 156 -6.07 -16.69 5.08
N SER A 157 -6.15 -15.63 4.28
CA SER A 157 -6.50 -15.74 2.85
C SER A 157 -5.46 -16.54 2.06
N LEU A 158 -4.16 -16.33 2.35
CA LEU A 158 -3.07 -17.13 1.78
C LEU A 158 -3.10 -18.60 2.19
N ALA A 159 -3.56 -18.92 3.41
CA ALA A 159 -3.67 -20.28 3.90
C ALA A 159 -4.95 -20.98 3.41
N ALA A 160 -6.03 -20.23 3.18
CA ALA A 160 -7.32 -20.73 2.73
C ALA A 160 -7.37 -21.01 1.23
N GLU A 161 -6.54 -20.37 0.40
CA GLU A 161 -6.49 -20.60 -1.05
C GLU A 161 -5.67 -21.85 -1.43
N PRO A 162 -6.32 -22.96 -1.89
CA PRO A 162 -5.62 -24.18 -2.28
C PRO A 162 -5.16 -24.15 -3.74
N THR A 163 -5.41 -23.08 -4.49
CA THR A 163 -5.25 -23.05 -5.94
C THR A 163 -3.86 -22.54 -6.37
N PRO A 164 -3.30 -23.07 -7.47
CA PRO A 164 -1.95 -22.76 -7.94
C PRO A 164 -1.94 -21.63 -8.99
N ASN A 165 -2.86 -20.67 -8.92
CA ASN A 165 -2.82 -19.52 -9.83
C ASN A 165 -1.77 -18.53 -9.32
N ALA A 166 -0.63 -18.48 -10.02
CA ALA A 166 0.53 -17.65 -9.70
C ALA A 166 0.28 -16.13 -9.59
N PRO A 167 -0.59 -15.48 -10.41
CA PRO A 167 -0.68 -14.01 -10.38
C PRO A 167 -1.28 -13.46 -9.07
N ASP A 168 -2.30 -14.12 -8.52
CA ASP A 168 -2.97 -13.66 -7.29
C ASP A 168 -2.08 -13.89 -6.06
N LYS A 169 -1.27 -14.95 -6.07
CA LYS A 169 -0.28 -15.24 -5.01
C LYS A 169 0.84 -14.22 -4.98
N ASP A 170 1.34 -13.79 -6.13
CA ASP A 170 2.40 -12.79 -6.19
C ASP A 170 1.91 -11.42 -5.68
N GLU A 171 0.65 -11.07 -5.97
CA GLU A 171 0.02 -9.85 -5.44
C GLU A 171 -0.19 -9.92 -3.92
N LEU A 172 -0.71 -11.04 -3.42
CA LEU A 172 -0.91 -11.26 -1.98
C LEU A 172 0.43 -11.31 -1.22
N LEU A 173 1.48 -11.91 -1.79
CA LEU A 173 2.83 -11.89 -1.21
C LEU A 173 3.44 -10.49 -1.22
N ALA A 174 3.21 -9.70 -2.26
CA ALA A 174 3.65 -8.30 -2.30
C ALA A 174 2.92 -7.47 -1.24
N LYS A 175 1.61 -7.68 -1.06
CA LYS A 175 0.81 -7.04 -0.01
C LYS A 175 1.29 -7.45 1.38
N LEU A 176 1.52 -8.74 1.62
CA LEU A 176 2.08 -9.27 2.87
C LEU A 176 3.43 -8.62 3.22
N ARG A 177 4.34 -8.50 2.25
CA ARG A 177 5.66 -7.87 2.47
C ARG A 177 5.55 -6.40 2.83
N ARG A 178 4.64 -5.66 2.19
CA ARG A 178 4.38 -4.24 2.51
C ARG A 178 3.82 -4.09 3.92
N THR A 179 2.73 -4.79 4.24
CA THR A 179 2.08 -4.71 5.55
C THR A 179 3.02 -5.14 6.68
N ASN A 180 3.85 -6.17 6.46
CA ASN A 180 4.84 -6.60 7.44
C ASN A 180 5.96 -5.55 7.68
N GLY A 181 6.41 -4.87 6.62
CA GLY A 181 7.37 -3.77 6.73
C GLY A 181 6.81 -2.57 7.49
N GLU A 182 5.55 -2.21 7.20
CA GLU A 182 4.86 -1.15 7.93
C GLU A 182 4.60 -1.49 9.40
N LEU A 183 4.28 -2.76 9.69
CA LEU A 183 4.10 -3.23 11.05
C LEU A 183 5.41 -3.17 11.86
N ALA A 184 6.54 -3.52 11.24
CA ALA A 184 7.85 -3.42 11.88
C ALA A 184 8.19 -1.97 12.22
N ALA A 185 7.96 -1.03 11.29
CA ALA A 185 8.19 0.40 11.52
C ALA A 185 7.30 0.97 12.64
N ALA A 186 6.01 0.60 12.67
CA ALA A 186 5.09 1.02 13.72
C ALA A 186 5.46 0.45 15.10
N GLN A 187 5.93 -0.80 15.17
CA GLN A 187 6.42 -1.40 16.42
C GLN A 187 7.69 -0.72 16.95
N GLU A 188 8.61 -0.34 16.05
CA GLU A 188 9.80 0.41 16.41
C GLU A 188 9.44 1.78 16.99
N GLU A 189 8.52 2.49 16.35
CA GLU A 189 8.06 3.79 16.84
C GLU A 189 7.33 3.66 18.18
N LEU A 190 6.48 2.66 18.36
CA LEU A 190 5.82 2.36 19.64
C LEU A 190 6.85 2.06 20.74
N GLY A 191 7.92 1.33 20.42
CA GLY A 191 9.05 1.08 21.32
C GLY A 191 9.75 2.38 21.75
N ARG A 192 10.00 3.28 20.78
CA ARG A 192 10.58 4.60 21.04
C ARG A 192 9.67 5.46 21.92
N LEU A 193 8.37 5.51 21.62
CA LEU A 193 7.39 6.28 22.38
C LEU A 193 7.22 5.74 23.80
N ARG A 194 7.22 4.42 24.00
CA ARG A 194 7.22 3.82 25.34
C ARG A 194 8.49 4.14 26.12
N ALA A 195 9.66 4.12 25.47
CA ALA A 195 10.91 4.49 26.11
C ALA A 195 10.92 5.98 26.52
N ALA A 196 10.41 6.87 25.67
CA ALA A 196 10.26 8.29 25.96
C ALA A 196 9.23 8.53 27.09
N ALA A 197 8.07 7.88 27.04
CA ALA A 197 7.06 7.95 28.10
C ALA A 197 7.57 7.40 29.45
N ALA A 198 8.41 6.35 29.42
CA ALA A 198 9.04 5.81 30.62
C ALA A 198 10.13 6.73 31.18
N ALA A 199 10.82 7.50 30.33
CA ALA A 199 11.75 8.53 30.76
C ALA A 199 11.02 9.74 31.36
N GLU A 200 9.93 10.21 30.74
CA GLU A 200 9.06 11.27 31.27
C GLU A 200 8.38 10.86 32.59
N GLY A 201 7.92 9.61 32.70
CA GLY A 201 7.37 9.04 33.94
C GLY A 201 8.41 8.91 35.07
N LYS A 202 9.70 8.78 34.73
CA LYS A 202 10.81 8.82 35.70
C LYS A 202 11.15 10.24 36.14
N GLU A 203 10.94 11.26 35.30
CA GLU A 203 11.06 12.67 35.70
C GLU A 203 9.87 13.16 36.54
N GLN A 204 8.63 12.73 36.23
CA GLN A 204 7.45 13.09 37.05
C GLN A 204 7.41 12.40 38.42
N THR A 205 8.11 11.28 38.60
CA THR A 205 8.32 10.69 39.93
C THR A 205 9.39 11.43 40.75
N MET A 206 10.07 12.45 40.20
CA MET A 206 11.05 13.27 40.89
C MET A 206 10.61 14.73 41.07
N ARG A 207 9.41 14.98 41.61
CA ARG A 207 9.07 16.31 42.16
C ARG A 207 8.02 16.33 43.28
N VAL A 208 7.85 15.21 43.98
CA VAL A 208 7.13 15.21 45.27
C VAL A 208 8.19 15.19 46.38
N PRO A 209 8.34 16.27 47.17
CA PRO A 209 9.23 16.30 48.32
C PRO A 209 8.98 15.11 49.24
N ASP A 210 10.03 14.52 49.82
CA ASP A 210 9.92 13.29 50.63
C ASP A 210 8.92 13.43 51.79
N ARG A 211 8.77 14.65 52.31
CA ARG A 211 7.78 15.00 53.34
C ARG A 211 6.34 14.91 52.84
N ALA A 212 6.08 15.27 51.58
CA ALA A 212 4.75 15.11 50.98
C ALA A 212 4.46 13.63 50.68
N ARG A 213 5.47 12.85 50.28
CA ARG A 213 5.32 11.40 50.08
C ARG A 213 4.94 10.67 51.37
N SER A 214 5.60 10.96 52.50
CA SER A 214 5.27 10.32 53.78
C SER A 214 3.86 10.69 54.27
N LEU A 215 3.42 11.92 54.04
CA LEU A 215 2.06 12.37 54.31
C LEU A 215 1.03 11.63 53.43
N LEU A 216 1.30 11.46 52.14
CA LEU A 216 0.43 10.69 51.25
C LEU A 216 0.42 9.20 51.61
N LYS A 217 1.55 8.62 52.04
CA LYS A 217 1.64 7.21 52.49
C LYS A 217 0.80 6.98 53.76
N SER A 218 0.93 7.84 54.77
CA SER A 218 0.12 7.75 56.00
C SER A 218 -1.38 7.92 55.72
N PHE A 219 -1.72 8.80 54.78
CA PHE A 219 -3.09 9.02 54.34
C PHE A 219 -3.65 7.81 53.56
N ALA A 220 -2.88 7.26 52.61
CA ALA A 220 -3.20 6.06 51.86
C ALA A 220 -3.42 4.83 52.77
N GLN A 221 -2.57 4.66 53.79
CA GLN A 221 -2.73 3.60 54.78
C GLN A 221 -4.02 3.75 55.58
N LYS A 222 -4.40 4.99 55.93
CA LYS A 222 -5.66 5.28 56.61
C LYS A 222 -6.87 5.00 55.70
N ILE A 223 -6.78 5.29 54.41
CA ILE A 223 -7.81 4.94 53.41
C ILE A 223 -7.99 3.42 53.34
N ARG A 224 -6.89 2.68 53.19
CA ARG A 224 -6.89 1.21 53.13
C ARG A 224 -7.52 0.57 54.39
N ASN A 225 -7.36 1.23 55.54
CA ASN A 225 -7.95 0.78 56.80
C ASN A 225 -9.43 1.16 56.98
N MET A 226 -9.94 2.18 56.27
CA MET A 226 -11.32 2.65 56.39
C MET A 226 -12.27 2.00 55.37
N ASP A 227 -11.75 1.53 54.24
CA ASP A 227 -12.59 1.01 53.17
C ASP A 227 -12.08 -0.32 52.62
N SER A 228 -12.87 -1.39 52.86
CA SER A 228 -12.56 -2.75 52.42
C SER A 228 -12.62 -2.94 50.91
N GLU A 229 -13.27 -2.02 50.18
CA GLU A 229 -13.39 -2.03 48.72
C GLU A 229 -12.09 -1.58 48.04
N VAL A 230 -11.31 -0.70 48.68
CA VAL A 230 -10.00 -0.23 48.18
C VAL A 230 -9.01 -1.40 48.05
N ASN A 231 -9.15 -2.41 48.92
CA ASN A 231 -8.29 -3.60 48.93
C ASN A 231 -8.64 -4.60 47.81
N LYS A 232 -9.80 -4.45 47.15
CA LYS A 232 -10.28 -5.34 46.07
C LYS A 232 -9.88 -4.87 44.66
N GLY A 233 -9.17 -3.74 44.54
CA GLY A 233 -8.66 -3.24 43.26
C GLY A 233 -9.72 -2.62 42.34
N THR A 234 -10.94 -2.40 42.83
CA THR A 234 -12.06 -1.80 42.07
C THR A 234 -12.15 -0.28 42.21
N PHE A 235 -11.21 0.35 42.91
CA PHE A 235 -11.26 1.76 43.27
C PHE A 235 -10.82 2.65 42.10
N THR A 236 -11.75 3.41 41.50
CA THR A 236 -11.47 4.24 40.32
C THR A 236 -10.87 5.60 40.70
N SER A 237 -10.29 6.31 39.73
CA SER A 237 -9.77 7.67 39.92
C SER A 237 -10.86 8.67 40.35
N THR A 238 -12.10 8.47 39.90
CA THR A 238 -13.25 9.31 40.28
C THR A 238 -13.65 9.08 41.74
N ASP A 239 -13.58 7.83 42.21
CA ASP A 239 -13.87 7.47 43.61
C ASP A 239 -12.80 8.01 44.55
N LEU A 240 -11.52 7.97 44.14
CA LEU A 240 -10.41 8.57 44.86
C LEU A 240 -10.58 10.07 45.06
N GLN A 241 -10.98 10.79 44.01
CA GLN A 241 -11.17 12.23 44.07
C GLN A 241 -12.37 12.59 44.96
N GLY A 242 -13.47 11.82 44.86
CA GLY A 242 -14.63 11.95 45.73
C GLY A 242 -14.29 11.70 47.20
N PHE A 243 -13.55 10.63 47.48
CA PHE A 243 -13.11 10.29 48.83
C PHE A 243 -12.20 11.37 49.42
N PHE A 244 -11.22 11.85 48.65
CA PHE A 244 -10.32 12.91 49.10
C PHE A 244 -11.07 14.20 49.44
N ARG A 245 -12.07 14.57 48.63
CA ARG A 245 -12.87 15.77 48.86
C ARG A 245 -13.70 15.68 50.15
N VAL A 246 -14.28 14.51 50.43
CA VAL A 246 -15.18 14.32 51.58
C VAL A 246 -14.42 14.04 52.88
N HIS A 247 -13.41 13.17 52.81
CA HIS A 247 -12.70 12.66 53.97
C HIS A 247 -11.27 13.18 54.08
N GLY A 248 -10.56 13.32 52.95
CA GLY A 248 -9.18 13.78 52.93
C GLY A 248 -8.97 15.17 53.51
N LEU A 249 -9.78 16.13 53.07
CA LEU A 249 -9.70 17.51 53.56
C LEU A 249 -10.00 17.66 55.06
N ARG A 250 -10.80 16.74 55.65
CA ARG A 250 -11.11 16.72 57.08
C ARG A 250 -10.03 16.05 57.93
N MET A 251 -9.25 15.15 57.34
CA MET A 251 -8.19 14.41 58.03
C MET A 251 -6.84 15.13 58.02
N LEU A 252 -6.67 16.13 57.16
CA LEU A 252 -5.44 16.91 57.03
C LEU A 252 -5.51 18.18 57.88
N SER A 253 -4.46 18.41 58.69
CA SER A 253 -4.34 19.65 59.46
C SER A 253 -4.28 20.86 58.51
N PRO A 254 -4.72 22.06 58.94
CA PRO A 254 -4.63 23.27 58.10
C PRO A 254 -3.22 23.50 57.52
N ARG A 255 -2.18 23.33 58.34
CA ARG A 255 -0.78 23.44 57.92
C ARG A 255 -0.37 22.41 56.87
N THR A 256 -0.92 21.20 56.95
CA THR A 256 -0.66 20.15 55.95
C THR A 256 -1.35 20.47 54.63
N ARG A 257 -2.55 21.06 54.67
CA ARG A 257 -3.27 21.49 53.47
C ARG A 257 -2.52 22.62 52.76
N ASP A 258 -2.05 23.61 53.51
CA ASP A 258 -1.26 24.71 52.95
C ASP A 258 0.04 24.20 52.31
N TYR A 259 0.72 23.25 52.95
CA TYR A 259 1.92 22.60 52.40
C TYR A 259 1.64 21.79 51.12
N LEU A 260 0.51 21.08 51.06
CA LEU A 260 0.14 20.32 49.86
C LEU A 260 -0.26 21.22 48.69
N VAL A 261 -0.78 22.41 48.97
CA VAL A 261 -1.04 23.46 47.96
C VAL A 261 0.28 24.07 47.49
N GLU A 262 1.21 24.38 48.40
CA GLU A 262 2.55 24.90 48.07
C GLU A 262 3.34 23.93 47.17
N VAL A 263 3.17 22.62 47.39
CA VAL A 263 3.80 21.56 46.60
C VAL A 263 3.01 21.23 45.31
N GLY A 264 1.85 21.85 45.09
CA GLY A 264 1.05 21.69 43.86
C GLY A 264 0.29 20.36 43.77
N LEU A 265 0.07 19.68 44.91
CA LEU A 265 -0.69 18.42 44.97
C LEU A 265 -2.20 18.67 45.11
N ILE A 266 -2.59 19.86 45.57
CA ILE A 266 -3.99 20.30 45.68
C ILE A 266 -4.07 21.73 45.11
N GLU A 267 -5.11 22.03 44.35
CA GLU A 267 -5.26 23.34 43.70
C GLU A 267 -5.51 24.48 44.70
N THR A 268 -6.27 24.21 45.77
CA THR A 268 -6.57 25.17 46.84
C THR A 268 -6.68 24.44 48.18
N PRO A 269 -6.62 25.13 49.35
CA PRO A 269 -6.69 24.47 50.67
C PRO A 269 -7.98 23.67 50.95
N GLN A 270 -8.98 23.80 50.07
CA GLN A 270 -10.24 23.05 50.09
C GLN A 270 -10.59 22.44 48.72
N GLY A 271 -9.63 22.48 47.79
CA GLY A 271 -9.81 22.10 46.38
C GLY A 271 -9.58 20.61 46.14
N PRO A 272 -9.84 20.16 44.90
CA PRO A 272 -9.52 18.81 44.49
C PRO A 272 -8.00 18.58 44.42
N LEU A 273 -7.61 17.30 44.44
CA LEU A 273 -6.26 16.89 44.07
C LEU A 273 -6.00 17.28 42.61
N THR A 274 -4.81 17.81 42.35
CA THR A 274 -4.30 17.99 40.98
C THR A 274 -4.00 16.62 40.36
N GLU A 275 -3.79 16.56 39.05
CA GLU A 275 -3.38 15.31 38.38
C GLU A 275 -2.11 14.71 39.01
N LEU A 276 -1.18 15.57 39.43
CA LEU A 276 0.02 15.19 40.16
C LEU A 276 -0.31 14.61 41.55
N GLY A 277 -1.23 15.25 42.29
CA GLY A 277 -1.71 14.77 43.58
C GLY A 277 -2.43 13.43 43.49
N MET A 278 -3.24 13.25 42.44
CA MET A 278 -3.94 12.01 42.13
C MET A 278 -2.97 10.88 41.80
N ALA A 279 -2.01 11.12 40.92
CA ALA A 279 -0.99 10.13 40.58
C ALA A 279 -0.14 9.74 41.79
N ALA A 280 0.26 10.71 42.62
CA ALA A 280 1.05 10.46 43.82
C ALA A 280 0.26 9.68 44.88
N LEU A 281 -1.02 9.99 45.08
CA LEU A 281 -1.89 9.29 46.02
C LEU A 281 -2.24 7.88 45.51
N ALA A 282 -2.58 7.73 44.23
CA ALA A 282 -2.84 6.43 43.63
C ALA A 282 -1.60 5.53 43.73
N ASN A 283 -0.42 6.06 43.44
CA ASN A 283 0.83 5.33 43.63
C ASN A 283 1.03 4.95 45.12
N ALA A 284 0.75 5.83 46.07
CA ALA A 284 0.84 5.50 47.50
C ALA A 284 -0.19 4.43 47.96
N ILE A 285 -1.35 4.34 47.31
CA ILE A 285 -2.41 3.37 47.63
C ILE A 285 -2.16 2.01 46.96
N PHE A 286 -1.69 2.00 45.71
CA PHE A 286 -1.54 0.80 44.89
C PHE A 286 -0.09 0.29 44.80
N SER A 287 0.90 1.04 45.31
CA SER A 287 2.25 0.50 45.50
C SER A 287 2.19 -0.64 46.52
N ALA A 288 2.47 -1.84 46.02
CA ALA A 288 2.33 -3.11 46.71
C ALA A 288 3.53 -3.43 47.62
N ASP A 289 4.02 -2.48 48.42
CA ASP A 289 5.16 -2.74 49.31
C ASP A 289 4.84 -2.49 50.79
N PRO A 290 4.54 -3.54 51.57
CA PRO A 290 4.37 -3.45 53.01
C PRO A 290 5.70 -3.53 53.80
N SER A 291 6.88 -3.32 53.19
CA SER A 291 8.16 -3.50 53.89
C SER A 291 9.14 -2.33 53.73
N TYR A 292 8.96 -1.30 54.56
CA TYR A 292 10.01 -0.51 55.22
C TYR A 292 9.40 0.23 56.41
#